data_AF-A0A9E3CA49-F1
#
_entry.id   AF-A0A9E3CA49-F1
#
_cell.length_a   1.000
_cell.length_b   1.000
_cell.length_c   1.000
_cell.angle_alpha   90.00
_cell.angle_beta   90.00
_cell.angle_gamma   90.00
#
_symmetry.space_group_name_H-M   'P 1'
#
loop_
_entity.id
_entity.type
_entity.pdbx_description
1 polymer ?
#
loop_
_entity_poly.entity_id
_entity_poly.type
_entity_poly.pdbx_seq_one_letter_code
_entity_poly.pdbx_strand_id
1 'polypeptide(L)'
;MAETPNATIAQAQQVLMGVGHRQSSSVEEAMKDVQFVVNEAGERTAVQISLQQYEAFLEYMEDLHLARVARESKDEETIPWEQIKAEMIAEGTLEA
;
A
#
# COMPACT_ATOMS: atom_id res chain seq x y z
N MET A 1 9.83 -26.00 35.55
CA MET A 1 8.69 -26.30 34.65
C MET A 1 8.75 -25.22 33.57
N ALA A 2 9.12 -25.59 32.34
CA ALA A 2 9.28 -24.64 31.25
C ALA A 2 7.91 -24.38 30.63
N GLU A 3 7.45 -23.13 30.65
CA GLU A 3 6.24 -22.70 29.95
C GLU A 3 6.45 -22.86 28.44
N THR A 4 5.62 -23.68 27.81
CA THR A 4 5.53 -23.75 26.35
C THR A 4 5.03 -22.41 25.81
N PRO A 5 5.71 -21.79 24.83
CA PRO A 5 5.22 -20.57 24.22
C PRO A 5 3.90 -20.84 23.52
N ASN A 6 2.91 -20.01 23.86
CA ASN A 6 1.54 -20.05 23.38
C ASN A 6 1.51 -20.01 21.83
N ALA A 7 1.01 -21.07 21.20
CA ALA A 7 1.02 -21.28 19.74
C ALA A 7 0.40 -20.11 18.95
N THR A 8 -0.43 -19.29 19.61
CA THR A 8 -1.09 -18.11 19.05
C THR A 8 -0.13 -16.95 18.76
N ILE A 9 0.94 -16.77 19.54
CA ILE A 9 1.91 -15.68 19.32
C ILE A 9 2.84 -16.03 18.16
N ALA A 10 3.22 -17.30 18.04
CA ALA A 10 4.03 -17.78 16.91
C ALA A 10 3.28 -17.66 15.58
N GLN A 11 1.97 -17.94 15.56
CA GLN A 11 1.12 -17.76 14.38
C GLN A 11 0.92 -16.27 14.03
N ALA A 12 0.74 -15.40 15.03
CA ALA A 12 0.66 -13.95 14.81
C ALA A 12 2.00 -13.39 14.27
N GLN A 13 3.13 -13.86 14.79
CA GLN A 13 4.45 -13.50 14.27
C GLN A 13 4.69 -14.06 12.85
N GLN A 14 4.14 -15.22 12.51
CA GLN A 14 4.29 -15.80 11.16
C GLN A 14 3.43 -15.11 10.11
N VAL A 15 2.26 -14.55 10.49
CA VAL A 15 1.48 -13.64 9.63
C VAL A 15 2.20 -12.30 9.48
N LEU A 16 2.72 -11.73 10.58
CA LEU A 16 3.47 -10.46 10.53
C LEU A 16 4.78 -10.56 9.72
N MET A 17 5.48 -11.69 9.82
CA MET A 17 6.69 -11.98 9.05
C MET A 17 6.40 -12.48 7.62
N GLY A 18 5.17 -12.94 7.35
CA GLY A 18 4.71 -13.35 6.01
C GLY A 18 4.28 -12.19 5.11
N VAL A 19 3.89 -11.04 5.70
CA VAL A 19 3.60 -9.80 4.95
C VAL A 19 4.88 -9.03 4.61
N GLY A 20 6.00 -9.32 5.29
CA GLY A 20 7.28 -8.63 5.12
C GLY A 20 8.12 -9.04 3.89
N HIS A 21 7.70 -10.03 3.09
CA HIS A 21 8.52 -10.55 1.98
C HIS A 21 8.09 -10.13 0.58
N ARG A 22 7.06 -9.30 0.42
CA ARG A 22 6.61 -8.85 -0.91
C ARG A 22 7.07 -7.43 -1.30
N GLN A 23 7.74 -6.71 -0.39
CA GLN A 23 7.95 -5.27 -0.57
C GLN A 23 9.36 -4.88 -1.04
N SER A 24 10.35 -5.78 -1.01
CA SER A 24 11.72 -5.42 -1.44
C SER A 24 12.00 -5.66 -2.93
N SER A 25 11.10 -6.30 -3.67
CA SER A 25 11.28 -6.54 -5.11
C SER A 25 10.52 -5.53 -5.99
N SER A 26 9.58 -4.77 -5.43
CA SER A 26 8.51 -4.10 -6.20
C SER A 26 8.90 -2.82 -6.94
N VAL A 27 9.90 -2.04 -6.50
CA VAL A 27 10.25 -0.76 -7.15
C VAL A 27 11.44 -0.92 -8.11
N GLU A 28 12.47 -1.65 -7.70
CA GLU A 28 13.64 -1.89 -8.54
C GLU A 28 13.33 -2.79 -9.74
N GLU A 29 12.42 -3.78 -9.60
CA GLU A 29 11.87 -4.50 -10.76
C GLU A 29 10.97 -3.61 -11.62
N ALA A 30 10.12 -2.78 -11.00
CA ALA A 30 9.26 -1.85 -11.74
C ALA A 30 10.06 -0.80 -12.53
N MET A 31 11.27 -0.44 -12.08
CA MET A 31 12.12 0.54 -12.74
C MET A 31 13.28 -0.09 -13.55
N LYS A 32 13.26 -1.40 -13.78
CA LYS A 32 14.24 -2.07 -14.63
C LYS A 32 14.10 -1.61 -16.09
N ASP A 33 15.21 -1.43 -16.82
CA ASP A 33 15.19 -1.11 -18.26
C ASP A 33 14.47 0.21 -18.63
N VAL A 34 14.45 1.19 -17.73
CA VAL A 34 13.94 2.55 -17.98
C VAL A 34 14.73 3.22 -19.10
N GLN A 35 14.01 3.76 -20.10
CA GLN A 35 14.61 4.52 -21.19
C GLN A 35 14.30 6.00 -21.05
N PHE A 36 15.24 6.86 -21.47
CA PHE A 36 15.05 8.31 -21.45
C PHE A 36 14.96 8.85 -22.87
N VAL A 37 13.97 9.70 -23.10
CA VAL A 37 13.93 10.57 -24.28
C VAL A 37 14.81 11.77 -23.97
N VAL A 38 15.76 12.06 -24.87
CA VAL A 38 16.69 13.18 -24.75
C VAL A 38 16.49 14.18 -25.88
N ASN A 39 16.64 15.47 -25.58
CA ASN A 39 16.59 16.52 -26.59
C ASN A 39 17.95 16.68 -27.31
N GLU A 40 18.01 17.60 -28.27
CA GLU A 40 19.22 17.90 -29.04
C GLU A 40 20.39 18.42 -28.18
N ALA A 41 20.10 19.01 -27.02
CA ALA A 41 21.11 19.44 -26.04
C ALA A 41 21.60 18.30 -25.13
N GLY A 42 21.07 17.08 -25.28
CA GLY A 42 21.38 15.92 -24.46
C GLY A 42 20.66 15.88 -23.11
N GLU A 43 19.66 16.74 -22.91
CA GLU A 43 18.89 16.81 -21.67
C GLU A 43 17.73 15.81 -21.71
N ARG A 44 17.46 15.14 -20.57
CA ARG A 44 16.34 14.19 -20.44
C ARG A 44 15.02 14.96 -20.36
N THR A 45 14.10 14.68 -21.28
CA THR A 45 12.81 15.36 -21.37
C THR A 45 11.63 14.46 -21.04
N ALA A 46 11.77 13.16 -21.23
CA ALA A 46 10.75 12.19 -20.86
C ALA A 46 11.37 10.85 -20.49
N VAL A 47 10.55 10.00 -19.88
CA VAL A 47 10.87 8.62 -19.55
C VAL A 47 9.92 7.70 -20.30
N GLN A 48 10.46 6.61 -20.84
CA GLN A 48 9.69 5.54 -21.45
C GLN A 48 9.86 4.27 -20.61
N ILE A 49 8.72 3.72 -20.20
CA ILE A 49 8.60 2.48 -19.45
C ILE A 49 7.52 1.60 -20.09
N SER A 50 7.52 0.30 -19.80
CA SER A 50 6.44 -0.59 -20.24
C SER A 50 5.13 -0.28 -19.49
N LEU A 51 4.00 -0.70 -20.05
CA LEU A 51 2.70 -0.51 -19.40
C LEU A 51 2.63 -1.19 -18.04
N GLN A 52 3.17 -2.41 -17.92
CA GLN A 52 3.22 -3.14 -16.64
C GLN A 52 3.99 -2.35 -15.57
N GLN A 53 5.09 -1.70 -15.95
CA GLN A 53 5.87 -0.87 -15.04
C GLN A 53 5.15 0.42 -14.68
N TYR A 54 4.41 1.01 -15.63
CA TYR A 54 3.58 2.17 -15.36
C TYR A 54 2.46 1.85 -14.36
N GLU A 55 1.77 0.71 -14.53
CA GLU A 55 0.74 0.23 -13.58
C GLU A 55 1.33 0.01 -12.18
N ALA A 56 2.45 -0.72 -12.08
CA ALA A 56 3.13 -0.93 -10.80
C ALA A 56 3.60 0.39 -10.15
N PHE A 57 4.03 1.37 -10.96
CA PHE A 57 4.39 2.69 -10.47
C PHE A 57 3.17 3.44 -9.91
N LEU A 58 2.01 3.35 -10.56
CA LEU A 58 0.78 3.96 -10.05
C LEU A 58 0.35 3.34 -8.71
N GLU A 59 0.34 2.01 -8.61
CA GLU A 59 0.01 1.30 -7.36
C GLU A 59 0.94 1.73 -6.21
N TYR A 60 2.24 1.82 -6.49
CA TYR A 60 3.22 2.27 -5.49
C TYR A 60 2.97 3.72 -5.04
N MET A 61 2.62 4.61 -5.97
CA MET A 61 2.29 6.00 -5.65
C MET A 61 1.02 6.11 -4.80
N GLU A 62 0.01 5.28 -5.08
CA GLU A 62 -1.22 5.19 -4.28
C GLU A 62 -0.93 4.71 -2.85
N ASP A 63 -0.10 3.69 -2.67
CA ASP A 63 0.33 3.19 -1.36
C ASP A 63 1.03 4.27 -0.54
N LEU A 64 1.95 5.03 -1.16
CA LEU A 64 2.63 6.15 -0.50
C LEU A 64 1.65 7.25 -0.10
N HIS A 65 0.67 7.56 -0.96
CA HIS A 65 -0.36 8.52 -0.64
C HIS A 65 -1.22 8.07 0.53
N LEU A 66 -1.69 6.82 0.51
CA LEU A 66 -2.50 6.25 1.58
C LEU A 66 -1.74 6.20 2.91
N ALA A 67 -0.45 5.83 2.89
CA ALA A 67 0.40 5.83 4.07
C ALA A 67 0.60 7.25 4.65
N ARG A 68 0.66 8.27 3.78
CA ARG A 68 0.69 9.67 4.21
C ARG A 68 -0.63 10.08 4.86
N VAL A 69 -1.76 9.82 4.19
CA VAL A 69 -3.09 10.15 4.71
C VAL A 69 -3.31 9.49 6.07
N ALA A 70 -3.04 8.19 6.20
CA ALA A 70 -3.17 7.46 7.46
C ALA A 70 -2.32 8.06 8.60
N ARG A 71 -1.18 8.66 8.29
CA ARG A 71 -0.32 9.33 9.27
C ARG A 71 -0.89 10.70 9.66
N GLU A 72 -1.42 11.43 8.70
CA GLU A 72 -2.03 12.75 8.91
C GLU A 72 -3.34 12.62 9.70
N SER A 73 -4.11 11.56 9.46
CA SER A 73 -5.40 11.33 10.11
C SER A 73 -5.34 10.51 11.41
N LYS A 74 -4.14 10.15 11.88
CA LYS A 74 -3.98 9.26 13.05
C LYS A 74 -4.63 9.78 14.34
N ASP A 75 -4.77 11.10 14.47
CA ASP A 75 -5.31 11.78 15.64
C ASP A 75 -6.69 12.39 15.37
N GLU A 76 -7.30 12.11 14.20
CA GLU A 76 -8.65 12.55 13.88
C GLU A 76 -9.68 11.87 14.77
N GLU A 77 -10.80 12.55 15.02
CA GLU A 77 -11.92 11.96 15.76
C GLU A 77 -12.45 10.75 15.01
N THR A 78 -12.62 9.64 15.73
CA THR A 78 -13.10 8.38 15.17
C THR A 78 -14.48 8.05 15.72
N ILE A 79 -15.31 7.44 14.88
CA ILE A 79 -16.61 6.89 15.28
C ILE A 79 -16.57 5.36 15.22
N PRO A 80 -17.36 4.65 16.06
CA PRO A 80 -17.47 3.20 15.97
C PRO A 80 -17.97 2.74 14.60
N TRP A 81 -17.44 1.63 14.09
CA TRP A 81 -17.85 1.05 12.81
C TRP A 81 -19.36 0.77 12.73
N GLU A 82 -19.96 0.28 13.81
CA GLU A 82 -21.41 0.00 13.84
C GLU A 82 -22.26 1.26 13.71
N GLN A 83 -21.74 2.42 14.13
CA GLN A 83 -22.45 3.68 13.99
C GLN A 83 -22.51 4.10 12.51
N ILE A 84 -21.36 4.19 11.83
CA ILE A 84 -21.34 4.61 10.41
C ILE A 84 -22.05 3.59 9.52
N LYS A 85 -21.97 2.29 9.83
CA LYS A 85 -22.70 1.25 9.09
C LYS A 85 -24.21 1.46 9.19
N ALA A 86 -24.73 1.75 10.38
CA ALA A 86 -26.15 2.03 10.58
C ALA A 86 -26.60 3.31 9.86
N GLU A 87 -25.78 4.36 9.89
CA GLU A 87 -26.01 5.61 9.15
C GLU A 87 -26.09 5.34 7.63
N MET A 88 -25.13 4.61 7.05
CA MET A 88 -25.11 4.27 5.63
C MET A 88 -26.30 3.40 5.19
N ILE A 89 -26.73 2.44 6.03
CA ILE A 89 -27.94 1.64 5.76
C ILE A 89 -29.19 2.53 5.78
N ALA A 90 -29.30 3.44 6.74
CA ALA A 90 -30.43 4.37 6.83
C ALA A 90 -30.49 5.34 5.64
N GLU A 91 -29.33 5.74 5.10
CA GLU A 91 -29.20 6.55 3.89
C GLU A 91 -29.40 5.76 2.59
N GLY A 92 -29.44 4.43 2.65
CA GLY A 92 -29.54 3.55 1.49
C GLY A 92 -28.25 3.50 0.65
N THR A 93 -27.11 3.92 1.20
CA THR A 93 -25.79 3.82 0.57
C THR A 93 -25.10 2.49 0.86
N LEU A 94 -25.65 1.70 1.79
CA LEU A 94 -25.24 0.33 2.11
C LEU A 94 -26.46 -0.56 2.29
N GLU A 95 -26.38 -1.82 1.84
CA GLU A 95 -27.41 -2.83 2.09
C GLU A 95 -27.26 -3.45 3.50
N ALA A 96 -28.40 -3.81 4.10
CA ALA A 96 -28.49 -4.32 5.47
C ALA A 96 -28.04 -5.80 5.60
#